data_AF-A0A944H3J4-F1
#
_entry.id   AF-A0A944H3J4-F1
#
_cell.length_a   1.000
_cell.length_b   1.000
_cell.length_c   1.000
_cell.angle_alpha   90.00
_cell.angle_beta   90.00
_cell.angle_gamma   90.00
#
_symmetry.space_group_name_H-M   'P 1'
#
loop_
_entity.id
_entity.type
_entity.pdbx_description
1 polymer ?
#
loop_
_entity_poly.entity_id
_entity_poly.type
_entity_poly.pdbx_seq_one_letter_code
_entity_poly.pdbx_strand_id
1 'polypeptide(L)'
;MENEFLGLDSNEGISSSSEQIKESQEKYQEQSKKAKSQLQKVQKDEKKAQGDDKELFEILKKFIDNEYYKPLISDITFLLIHSIPSRAILAMISLFYPEATYYTSSTVGKEKEFSAMKDIIKNEDLQDFDESSLDPSIRNWITIWVGIMDSFLTHSTTSTIMVAKFVKQLKKTYPKEIQRVLADFLIFFFQSRNIKIQYETATNYSNFIMQNLLKNLVEFLSQNGDENILQDIENISVDDLFGTK
;
A
#
# COMPACT_ATOMS: atom_id res chain seq x y z
N MET A 1 -16.44 13.95 87.58
CA MET A 1 -16.62 12.94 86.52
C MET A 1 -15.62 13.32 85.43
N GLU A 2 -14.35 12.97 85.61
CA GLU A 2 -13.74 11.66 85.24
C GLU A 2 -13.62 11.56 83.71
N ASN A 3 -12.40 11.72 83.16
CA ASN A 3 -11.46 10.64 82.74
C ASN A 3 -12.01 9.85 81.54
N GLU A 4 -11.29 9.44 80.49
CA GLU A 4 -9.88 9.29 80.14
C GLU A 4 -9.87 8.84 78.66
N PHE A 5 -8.89 9.27 77.84
CA PHE A 5 -7.81 8.41 77.31
C PHE A 5 -8.17 7.43 76.18
N LEU A 6 -7.57 7.67 75.00
CA LEU A 6 -6.85 6.75 74.09
C LEU A 6 -6.74 7.51 72.74
N GLY A 7 -5.59 8.05 72.32
CA GLY A 7 -4.26 7.47 72.43
C GLY A 7 -4.06 6.46 71.30
N LEU A 8 -3.92 6.94 70.05
CA LEU A 8 -3.26 6.20 68.98
C LEU A 8 -2.41 7.17 68.18
N ASP A 9 -1.16 7.30 68.64
CA ASP A 9 -0.01 7.44 67.76
C ASP A 9 -0.05 6.33 66.71
N SER A 10 -0.07 6.71 65.45
CA SER A 10 0.34 5.84 64.34
C SER A 10 1.08 6.69 63.30
N ASN A 11 2.18 7.27 63.78
CA ASN A 11 3.30 7.65 62.94
C ASN A 11 4.09 6.37 62.62
N GLU A 12 3.62 5.55 61.68
CA GLU A 12 4.41 4.51 61.00
C GLU A 12 3.60 3.93 59.83
N GLY A 13 3.88 4.40 58.61
CA GLY A 13 3.25 3.87 57.40
C GLY A 13 3.31 4.76 56.15
N ILE A 14 4.35 5.58 55.96
CA ILE A 14 4.54 6.43 54.76
C ILE A 14 5.74 5.95 53.92
N SER A 15 6.00 4.64 53.83
CA SER A 15 7.11 4.13 53.03
C SER A 15 6.74 3.14 51.92
N SER A 16 5.55 2.54 51.93
CA SER A 16 5.10 1.61 50.86
C SER A 16 4.30 2.30 49.74
N SER A 17 3.70 3.46 50.00
CA SER A 17 2.87 4.18 49.02
C SER A 17 3.69 4.95 47.99
N SER A 18 4.89 5.42 48.35
CA SER A 18 5.73 6.24 47.47
C SER A 18 6.38 5.46 46.34
N GLU A 19 6.69 4.18 46.54
CA GLU A 19 7.27 3.31 45.49
C GLU A 19 6.20 2.86 44.49
N GLN A 20 5.01 2.46 44.95
CA GLN A 20 3.90 2.11 44.05
C GLN A 20 3.39 3.31 43.22
N ILE A 21 3.41 4.53 43.78
CA ILE A 21 3.05 5.75 43.05
C ILE A 21 4.12 6.10 42.01
N LYS A 22 5.42 5.93 42.33
CA LYS A 22 6.52 6.13 41.37
C LYS A 22 6.49 5.11 40.24
N GLU A 23 6.26 3.84 40.54
CA GLU A 23 6.17 2.77 39.53
C GLU A 23 4.95 2.95 38.60
N SER A 24 3.83 3.41 39.16
CA SER A 24 2.62 3.77 38.40
C SER A 24 2.85 5.01 37.51
N GLN A 25 3.52 6.04 38.03
CA GLN A 25 3.89 7.23 37.24
C GLN A 25 4.91 6.92 36.15
N GLU A 26 5.89 6.05 36.39
CA GLU A 26 6.86 5.61 35.40
C GLU A 26 6.18 4.79 34.29
N LYS A 27 5.30 3.86 34.65
CA LYS A 27 4.47 3.13 33.66
C LYS A 27 3.57 4.06 32.84
N TYR A 28 2.94 5.06 33.48
CA TYR A 28 2.13 6.06 32.77
C TYR A 28 2.97 6.96 31.86
N GLN A 29 4.17 7.38 32.29
CA GLN A 29 5.08 8.16 31.47
C GLN A 29 5.62 7.35 30.29
N GLU A 30 5.92 6.08 30.49
CA GLU A 30 6.38 5.19 29.43
C GLU A 30 5.26 4.88 28.43
N GLN A 31 4.04 4.61 28.91
CA GLN A 31 2.85 4.45 28.07
C GLN A 31 2.51 5.73 27.31
N SER A 32 2.58 6.90 27.95
CA SER A 32 2.35 8.19 27.29
C SER A 32 3.43 8.52 26.26
N LYS A 33 4.70 8.20 26.54
CA LYS A 33 5.80 8.33 25.56
C LYS A 33 5.60 7.39 24.36
N LYS A 34 5.20 6.14 24.60
CA LYS A 34 4.85 5.18 23.54
C LYS A 34 3.67 5.67 22.70
N ALA A 35 2.59 6.13 23.33
CA ALA A 35 1.41 6.67 22.65
C ALA A 35 1.72 7.94 21.85
N LYS A 36 2.52 8.88 22.39
CA LYS A 36 2.96 10.08 21.66
C LYS A 36 3.85 9.74 20.47
N SER A 37 4.76 8.78 20.63
CA SER A 37 5.61 8.28 19.54
C SER A 37 4.77 7.62 18.44
N GLN A 38 3.78 6.80 18.80
CA GLN A 38 2.83 6.20 17.87
C GLN A 38 2.00 7.25 17.14
N LEU A 39 1.45 8.24 17.84
CA LEU A 39 0.70 9.35 17.22
C LEU A 39 1.55 10.16 16.23
N GLN A 40 2.82 10.44 16.58
CA GLN A 40 3.75 11.13 15.68
C GLN A 40 4.09 10.28 14.44
N LYS A 41 4.26 8.97 14.60
CA LYS A 41 4.43 8.04 13.47
C LYS A 41 3.21 8.05 12.55
N VAL A 42 2.01 7.93 13.11
CA VAL A 42 0.74 7.97 12.36
C VAL A 42 0.60 9.29 11.59
N GLN A 43 0.84 10.44 12.23
CA GLN A 43 0.77 11.75 11.55
C GLN A 43 1.77 11.89 10.40
N LYS A 44 2.98 11.33 10.54
CA LYS A 44 3.99 11.33 9.47
C LYS A 44 3.54 10.44 8.30
N ASP A 45 2.97 9.29 8.60
CA ASP A 45 2.46 8.34 7.61
C ASP A 45 1.24 8.86 6.86
N GLU A 46 0.34 9.58 7.54
CA GLU A 46 -0.82 10.21 6.92
C GLU A 46 -0.38 11.28 5.90
N LYS A 47 0.60 12.13 6.24
CA LYS A 47 1.16 13.12 5.30
C LYS A 47 1.77 12.48 4.06
N LYS A 48 2.39 11.32 4.21
CA LYS A 48 2.94 10.56 3.07
C LYS A 48 1.82 10.08 2.14
N ALA A 49 0.75 9.52 2.70
CA ALA A 49 -0.40 9.05 1.94
C ALA A 49 -1.13 10.18 1.18
N GLN A 50 -1.27 11.35 1.80
CA GLN A 50 -1.93 12.52 1.19
C GLN A 50 -1.27 12.99 -0.12
N GLY A 51 0.05 12.83 -0.26
CA GLY A 51 0.77 13.18 -1.49
C GLY A 51 0.35 12.29 -2.66
N ASP A 52 0.30 10.98 -2.43
CA ASP A 52 -0.12 10.01 -3.45
C ASP A 52 -1.62 10.14 -3.78
N ASP A 53 -2.47 10.46 -2.80
CA ASP A 53 -3.91 10.68 -3.02
C ASP A 53 -4.16 11.88 -3.94
N LYS A 54 -3.44 12.98 -3.70
CA LYS A 54 -3.53 14.18 -4.54
C LYS A 54 -3.07 13.88 -5.97
N GLU A 55 -1.96 13.16 -6.12
CA GLU A 55 -1.44 12.82 -7.43
C GLU A 55 -2.38 11.89 -8.20
N LEU A 56 -2.90 10.85 -7.53
CA LEU A 56 -3.88 9.95 -8.12
C LEU A 56 -5.11 10.72 -8.60
N PHE A 57 -5.62 11.67 -7.80
CA PHE A 57 -6.75 12.49 -8.21
C PHE A 57 -6.48 13.30 -9.48
N GLU A 58 -5.32 13.96 -9.58
CA GLU A 58 -4.97 14.75 -10.76
C GLU A 58 -4.74 13.88 -12.02
N ILE A 59 -4.18 12.69 -11.84
CA ILE A 59 -4.04 11.70 -12.92
C ILE A 59 -5.41 11.19 -13.36
N LEU A 60 -6.29 10.83 -12.42
CA LEU A 60 -7.58 10.24 -12.72
C LEU A 60 -8.53 11.22 -13.42
N LYS A 61 -8.46 12.52 -13.13
CA LYS A 61 -9.22 13.55 -13.88
C LYS A 61 -8.99 13.44 -15.39
N LYS A 62 -7.73 13.32 -15.80
CA LYS A 62 -7.36 13.22 -17.22
C LYS A 62 -7.66 11.82 -17.77
N PHE A 63 -7.51 10.80 -16.94
CA PHE A 63 -7.76 9.42 -17.29
C PHE A 63 -9.21 9.16 -17.69
N ILE A 64 -10.17 9.65 -16.89
CA ILE A 64 -11.60 9.39 -17.10
C ILE A 64 -12.18 10.14 -18.30
N ASP A 65 -11.60 11.30 -18.64
CA ASP A 65 -12.01 12.11 -19.79
C ASP A 65 -11.48 11.55 -21.12
N ASN A 66 -10.57 10.58 -21.08
CA ASN A 66 -9.98 9.98 -22.27
C ASN A 66 -10.67 8.66 -22.63
N GLU A 67 -11.46 8.69 -23.71
CA GLU A 67 -12.22 7.55 -24.23
C GLU A 67 -11.36 6.30 -24.50
N TYR A 68 -10.07 6.46 -24.76
CA TYR A 68 -9.15 5.34 -24.94
C TYR A 68 -9.05 4.43 -23.70
N TYR A 69 -9.15 5.01 -22.50
CA TYR A 69 -9.05 4.28 -21.23
C TYR A 69 -10.42 3.88 -20.65
N LYS A 70 -11.51 4.20 -21.34
CA LYS A 70 -12.89 3.90 -20.92
C LYS A 70 -13.13 2.44 -20.52
N PRO A 71 -12.57 1.42 -21.20
CA PRO A 71 -12.73 0.02 -20.78
C PRO A 71 -12.24 -0.27 -19.36
N LEU A 72 -11.33 0.55 -18.82
CA LEU A 72 -10.72 0.35 -17.50
C LEU A 72 -11.42 1.11 -16.36
N ILE A 73 -12.41 1.96 -16.67
CA ILE A 73 -13.06 2.81 -15.66
C ILE A 73 -13.72 1.98 -14.56
N SER A 74 -14.35 0.84 -14.90
CA SER A 74 -14.97 -0.04 -13.91
C SER A 74 -13.96 -0.62 -12.93
N ASP A 75 -12.78 -0.99 -13.41
CA ASP A 75 -11.74 -1.57 -12.57
C ASP A 75 -11.09 -0.52 -11.68
N ILE A 76 -10.83 0.69 -12.19
CA ILE A 76 -10.39 1.82 -11.37
C ILE A 76 -11.44 2.16 -10.30
N THR A 77 -12.71 2.20 -10.68
CA THR A 77 -13.81 2.46 -9.74
C THR A 77 -13.86 1.40 -8.64
N PHE A 78 -13.68 0.12 -8.99
CA PHE A 78 -13.57 -0.96 -8.01
C PHE A 78 -12.43 -0.69 -7.01
N LEU A 79 -11.23 -0.34 -7.48
CA LEU A 79 -10.08 -0.08 -6.62
C LEU A 79 -10.36 1.09 -5.65
N LEU A 80 -11.00 2.16 -6.14
CA LEU A 80 -11.35 3.33 -5.33
C LEU A 80 -12.41 3.02 -4.26
N ILE A 81 -13.52 2.36 -4.64
CA ILE A 81 -14.62 2.03 -3.73
C ILE A 81 -14.14 1.13 -2.59
N HIS A 82 -13.24 0.19 -2.89
CA HIS A 82 -12.68 -0.73 -1.89
C HIS A 82 -11.46 -0.16 -1.16
N SER A 83 -11.21 1.14 -1.31
CA SER A 83 -10.16 1.88 -0.62
C SER A 83 -8.78 1.22 -0.77
N ILE A 84 -8.47 0.74 -1.98
CA ILE A 84 -7.12 0.30 -2.33
C ILE A 84 -6.21 1.55 -2.28
N PRO A 85 -5.04 1.49 -1.60
CA PRO A 85 -4.20 2.67 -1.43
C PRO A 85 -3.80 3.31 -2.76
N SER A 86 -3.82 4.64 -2.82
CA SER A 86 -3.54 5.40 -4.05
C SER A 86 -2.19 5.06 -4.67
N ARG A 87 -1.17 4.84 -3.83
CA ARG A 87 0.16 4.39 -4.26
C ARG A 87 0.11 3.06 -5.04
N ALA A 88 -0.72 2.10 -4.61
CA ALA A 88 -0.91 0.84 -5.32
C ALA A 88 -1.63 1.03 -6.65
N ILE A 89 -2.67 1.87 -6.69
CA ILE A 89 -3.39 2.21 -7.92
C ILE A 89 -2.43 2.85 -8.93
N LEU A 90 -1.67 3.86 -8.51
CA LEU A 90 -0.64 4.54 -9.32
C LEU A 90 0.38 3.55 -9.88
N ALA A 91 0.88 2.62 -9.04
CA ALA A 91 1.82 1.61 -9.47
C ALA A 91 1.23 0.67 -10.54
N MET A 92 -0.03 0.26 -10.39
CA MET A 92 -0.71 -0.62 -11.35
C MET A 92 -0.97 0.08 -12.69
N ILE A 93 -1.51 1.30 -12.68
CA ILE A 93 -1.82 2.03 -13.93
C ILE A 93 -0.56 2.55 -14.64
N SER A 94 0.58 2.64 -13.94
CA SER A 94 1.87 3.00 -14.53
C SER A 94 2.36 2.03 -15.62
N LEU A 95 1.72 0.87 -15.78
CA LEU A 95 1.94 -0.05 -16.89
C LEU A 95 1.64 0.60 -18.26
N PHE A 96 0.62 1.45 -18.34
CA PHE A 96 0.10 1.95 -19.62
C PHE A 96 -0.30 3.43 -19.62
N TYR A 97 -0.28 4.12 -18.48
CA TYR A 97 -0.62 5.54 -18.39
C TYR A 97 0.63 6.41 -18.15
N PRO A 98 1.10 7.18 -19.16
CA PRO A 98 2.42 7.84 -19.11
C PRO A 98 2.66 8.75 -17.92
N GLU A 99 1.67 9.53 -17.49
CA GLU A 99 1.82 10.43 -16.34
C GLU A 99 2.01 9.65 -15.03
N ALA A 100 1.32 8.52 -14.86
CA ALA A 100 1.53 7.64 -13.72
C ALA A 100 2.92 7.02 -13.77
N THR A 101 3.36 6.55 -14.95
CA THR A 101 4.70 6.02 -15.16
C THR A 101 5.79 7.04 -14.83
N TYR A 102 5.63 8.29 -15.27
CA TYR A 102 6.56 9.36 -14.97
C TYR A 102 6.60 9.65 -13.46
N TYR A 103 5.44 9.73 -12.81
CA TYR A 103 5.37 9.97 -11.37
C TYR A 103 6.01 8.85 -10.55
N THR A 104 5.69 7.58 -10.84
CA THR A 104 6.23 6.44 -10.09
C THR A 104 7.73 6.30 -10.30
N SER A 105 8.22 6.46 -11.53
CA SER A 105 9.65 6.37 -11.84
C SER A 105 10.45 7.53 -11.24
N SER A 106 9.93 8.76 -11.30
CA SER A 106 10.59 9.93 -10.69
C SER A 106 10.65 9.85 -9.16
N THR A 107 9.61 9.35 -8.52
CA THR A 107 9.60 9.19 -7.06
C THR A 107 10.72 8.26 -6.56
N VAL A 108 11.15 7.30 -7.38
CA VAL A 108 12.20 6.32 -7.02
C VAL A 108 13.54 6.58 -7.72
N GLY A 109 13.72 7.74 -8.38
CA GLY A 109 14.97 8.10 -9.07
C GLY A 109 15.30 7.24 -10.30
N LYS A 110 14.26 6.72 -10.98
CA LYS A 110 14.35 5.88 -12.18
C LYS A 110 13.78 6.58 -13.42
N GLU A 111 13.83 7.91 -13.48
CA GLU A 111 13.24 8.72 -14.57
C GLU A 111 13.76 8.31 -15.96
N LYS A 112 15.00 7.82 -16.04
CA LYS A 112 15.58 7.33 -17.30
C LYS A 112 14.82 6.14 -17.86
N GLU A 113 14.24 5.30 -17.00
CA GLU A 113 13.46 4.13 -17.40
C GLU A 113 12.13 4.51 -18.05
N PHE A 114 11.62 5.74 -17.83
CA PHE A 114 10.43 6.25 -18.52
C PHE A 114 10.57 6.27 -20.05
N SER A 115 11.80 6.42 -20.56
CA SER A 115 12.06 6.37 -22.00
C SER A 115 11.67 5.02 -22.63
N ALA A 116 11.88 3.91 -21.90
CA ALA A 116 11.55 2.57 -22.38
C ALA A 116 10.06 2.38 -22.67
N MET A 117 9.18 3.15 -22.02
CA MET A 117 7.73 3.13 -22.30
C MET A 117 7.41 3.70 -23.69
N LYS A 118 8.19 4.68 -24.14
CA LYS A 118 7.98 5.35 -25.44
C LYS A 118 8.47 4.51 -26.60
N ASP A 119 9.44 3.63 -26.34
CA ASP A 119 10.10 2.80 -27.35
C ASP A 119 9.41 1.44 -27.53
N ILE A 120 8.27 1.20 -26.86
CA ILE A 120 7.51 -0.06 -27.01
C ILE A 120 6.92 -0.14 -28.41
N ILE A 121 7.29 -1.18 -29.14
CA ILE A 121 6.78 -1.41 -30.49
C ILE A 121 5.31 -1.84 -30.41
N LYS A 122 4.50 -1.24 -31.29
CA LYS A 122 3.15 -1.70 -31.62
C LYS A 122 3.22 -2.50 -32.91
N ASN A 123 2.68 -3.71 -32.90
CA ASN A 123 2.61 -4.54 -34.11
C ASN A 123 1.69 -3.88 -35.15
N GLU A 124 2.05 -4.00 -36.42
CA GLU A 124 1.21 -3.49 -37.52
C GLU A 124 -0.13 -4.21 -37.54
N ASP A 125 -0.09 -5.55 -37.50
CA ASP A 125 -1.26 -6.42 -37.48
C ASP A 125 -1.60 -6.95 -36.09
N LEU A 126 -2.86 -7.32 -35.89
CA LEU A 126 -3.30 -8.04 -34.69
C LEU A 126 -2.70 -9.45 -34.69
N GLN A 127 -1.97 -9.77 -33.63
CA GLN A 127 -1.34 -11.08 -33.45
C GLN A 127 -1.84 -11.75 -32.17
N ASP A 128 -1.96 -13.08 -32.17
CA ASP A 128 -2.19 -13.82 -30.94
C ASP A 128 -0.93 -13.78 -30.06
N PHE A 129 -1.11 -13.72 -28.74
CA PHE A 129 0.00 -13.74 -27.81
C PHE A 129 0.76 -15.07 -27.89
N ASP A 130 2.07 -14.97 -28.16
CA ASP A 130 3.01 -16.07 -28.05
C ASP A 130 4.28 -15.55 -27.37
N GLU A 131 4.59 -16.14 -26.22
CA GLU A 131 5.74 -15.76 -25.42
C GLU A 131 7.04 -16.01 -26.19
N SER A 132 7.13 -16.94 -27.14
CA SER A 132 8.39 -17.15 -27.86
C SER A 132 8.68 -16.06 -28.91
N SER A 133 7.64 -15.44 -29.46
CA SER A 133 7.74 -14.45 -30.54
C SER A 133 7.48 -13.00 -30.10
N LEU A 134 7.13 -12.77 -28.83
CA LEU A 134 6.88 -11.43 -28.29
C LEU A 134 8.09 -10.49 -28.47
N ASP A 135 7.84 -9.28 -28.96
CA ASP A 135 8.88 -8.28 -29.18
C ASP A 135 9.68 -7.99 -27.89
N PRO A 136 11.02 -7.92 -27.95
CA PRO A 136 11.86 -7.67 -26.78
C PRO A 136 11.53 -6.38 -26.02
N SER A 137 11.06 -5.33 -26.70
CA SER A 137 10.69 -4.06 -26.06
C SER A 137 9.54 -4.23 -25.08
N ILE A 138 8.58 -5.11 -25.37
CA ILE A 138 7.42 -5.39 -24.52
C ILE A 138 7.85 -6.13 -23.25
N ARG A 139 8.68 -7.16 -23.39
CA ARG A 139 9.24 -7.89 -22.23
C ARG A 139 10.08 -6.99 -21.35
N ASN A 140 10.93 -6.18 -21.98
CA ASN A 140 11.78 -5.22 -21.30
C ASN A 140 10.92 -4.23 -20.52
N TRP A 141 9.85 -3.70 -21.13
CA TRP A 141 8.93 -2.80 -20.46
C TRP A 141 8.24 -3.44 -19.26
N ILE A 142 7.68 -4.65 -19.40
CA ILE A 142 7.02 -5.34 -18.28
C ILE A 142 8.01 -5.56 -17.13
N THR A 143 9.26 -5.93 -17.44
CA THR A 143 10.31 -6.13 -16.43
C THR A 143 10.63 -4.82 -15.71
N ILE A 144 10.81 -3.73 -16.46
CA ILE A 144 11.05 -2.38 -15.93
C ILE A 144 9.87 -1.93 -15.05
N TRP A 145 8.64 -2.05 -15.55
CA TRP A 145 7.43 -1.66 -14.84
C TRP A 145 7.27 -2.44 -13.53
N VAL A 146 7.46 -3.76 -13.51
CA VAL A 146 7.44 -4.56 -12.27
C VAL A 146 8.50 -4.07 -11.30
N GLY A 147 9.71 -3.76 -11.78
CA GLY A 147 10.79 -3.20 -10.96
C GLY A 147 10.49 -1.81 -10.40
N ILE A 148 9.85 -0.93 -11.18
CA ILE A 148 9.40 0.41 -10.73
C ILE A 148 8.29 0.25 -9.69
N MET A 149 7.29 -0.59 -9.95
CA MET A 149 6.18 -0.87 -9.05
C MET A 149 6.69 -1.36 -7.68
N ASP A 150 7.60 -2.32 -7.69
CA ASP A 150 8.21 -2.85 -6.47
C ASP A 150 8.99 -1.76 -5.70
N SER A 151 9.87 -1.04 -6.40
CA SER A 151 10.67 0.04 -5.80
C SER A 151 9.79 1.17 -5.23
N PHE A 152 8.69 1.48 -5.91
CA PHE A 152 7.79 2.57 -5.56
C PHE A 152 6.93 2.22 -4.35
N LEU A 153 6.40 1.00 -4.31
CA LEU A 153 5.59 0.52 -3.18
C LEU A 153 6.43 0.29 -1.91
N THR A 154 7.71 -0.06 -2.06
CA THR A 154 8.65 -0.25 -0.93
C THR A 154 9.55 0.97 -0.66
N HIS A 155 9.28 2.11 -1.32
CA HIS A 155 10.11 3.30 -1.14
C HIS A 155 10.02 3.87 0.29
N SER A 156 11.09 4.52 0.76
CA SER A 156 11.16 5.13 2.11
C SER A 156 10.07 6.18 2.39
N THR A 157 9.52 6.78 1.33
CA THR A 157 8.42 7.75 1.41
C THR A 157 7.06 7.09 1.56
N THR A 158 6.93 5.78 1.37
CA THR A 158 5.67 5.06 1.53
C THR A 158 5.22 5.05 3.00
N SER A 159 3.90 5.08 3.23
CA SER A 159 3.30 4.79 4.53
C SER A 159 3.26 3.28 4.78
N THR A 160 3.81 2.83 5.90
CA THR A 160 3.81 1.41 6.26
C THR A 160 2.41 0.94 6.59
N ILE A 161 1.58 1.79 7.20
CA ILE A 161 0.15 1.51 7.45
C ILE A 161 -0.60 1.21 6.16
N MET A 162 -0.42 2.03 5.12
CA MET A 162 -1.08 1.82 3.83
C MET A 162 -0.57 0.57 3.11
N VAL A 163 0.74 0.27 3.19
CA VAL A 163 1.29 -0.98 2.65
C VAL A 163 0.69 -2.19 3.37
N ALA A 164 0.60 -2.13 4.69
CA ALA A 164 0.05 -3.20 5.49
C ALA A 164 -1.45 -3.43 5.18
N LYS A 165 -2.23 -2.35 5.00
CA LYS A 165 -3.60 -2.41 4.47
C LYS A 165 -3.66 -3.09 3.10
N PHE A 166 -2.78 -2.71 2.18
CA PHE A 166 -2.75 -3.31 0.84
C PHE A 166 -2.39 -4.81 0.89
N VAL A 167 -1.42 -5.19 1.72
CA VAL A 167 -1.06 -6.59 1.97
C VAL A 167 -2.26 -7.39 2.51
N LYS A 168 -3.04 -6.82 3.44
CA LYS A 168 -4.29 -7.44 3.94
C LYS A 168 -5.30 -7.63 2.81
N GLN A 169 -5.48 -6.63 1.95
CA GLN A 169 -6.40 -6.70 0.82
C GLN A 169 -5.95 -7.75 -0.21
N LEU A 170 -4.66 -7.83 -0.52
CA LEU A 170 -4.08 -8.83 -1.43
C LEU A 170 -4.16 -10.26 -0.89
N LYS A 171 -4.05 -10.47 0.42
CA LYS A 171 -4.05 -11.81 1.04
C LYS A 171 -5.43 -12.32 1.44
N LYS A 172 -6.26 -11.45 1.99
CA LYS A 172 -7.47 -11.84 2.75
C LYS A 172 -8.75 -11.25 2.18
N THR A 173 -8.75 -9.95 1.84
CA THR A 173 -10.02 -9.25 1.56
C THR A 173 -10.47 -9.35 0.10
N TYR A 174 -9.59 -9.07 -0.86
CA TYR A 174 -9.93 -8.99 -2.29
C TYR A 174 -8.88 -9.65 -3.21
N PRO A 175 -8.34 -10.84 -2.88
CA PRO A 175 -7.24 -11.44 -3.63
C PRO A 175 -7.59 -11.66 -5.11
N LYS A 176 -8.79 -12.17 -5.39
CA LYS A 176 -9.21 -12.53 -6.75
C LYS A 176 -9.62 -11.31 -7.57
N GLU A 177 -10.23 -10.33 -6.93
CA GLU A 177 -10.72 -9.13 -7.58
C GLU A 177 -9.56 -8.21 -7.97
N ILE A 178 -8.57 -8.04 -7.09
CA ILE A 178 -7.35 -7.27 -7.43
C ILE A 178 -6.56 -8.00 -8.53
N GLN A 179 -6.48 -9.34 -8.48
CA GLN A 179 -5.86 -10.14 -9.54
C GLN A 179 -6.57 -9.98 -10.88
N ARG A 180 -7.91 -9.97 -10.88
CA ARG A 180 -8.73 -9.72 -12.07
C ARG A 180 -8.45 -8.35 -12.65
N VAL A 181 -8.47 -7.30 -11.81
CA VAL A 181 -8.15 -5.93 -12.25
C VAL A 181 -6.75 -5.86 -12.89
N LEU A 182 -5.75 -6.51 -12.29
CA LEU A 182 -4.41 -6.53 -12.86
C LEU A 182 -4.34 -7.33 -14.17
N ALA A 183 -5.12 -8.40 -14.31
CA ALA A 183 -5.25 -9.14 -15.56
C ALA A 183 -5.90 -8.28 -16.66
N ASP A 184 -6.96 -7.54 -16.33
CA ASP A 184 -7.65 -6.62 -17.25
C ASP A 184 -6.70 -5.50 -17.72
N PHE A 185 -5.85 -4.99 -16.82
CA PHE A 185 -4.79 -4.02 -17.16
C PHE A 185 -3.72 -4.60 -18.09
N LEU A 186 -3.30 -5.85 -17.87
CA LEU A 186 -2.37 -6.54 -18.77
C LEU A 186 -3.00 -6.78 -20.14
N ILE A 187 -4.26 -7.22 -20.20
CA ILE A 187 -5.01 -7.42 -21.45
C ILE A 187 -5.06 -6.12 -22.23
N PHE A 188 -5.46 -5.02 -21.59
CA PHE A 188 -5.48 -3.70 -22.22
C PHE A 188 -4.09 -3.28 -22.72
N PHE A 189 -3.05 -3.50 -21.92
CA PHE A 189 -1.68 -3.21 -22.31
C PHE A 189 -1.24 -3.98 -23.56
N PHE A 190 -1.53 -5.29 -23.66
CA PHE A 190 -1.19 -6.07 -24.86
C PHE A 190 -2.05 -5.69 -26.06
N GLN A 191 -3.36 -5.51 -25.87
CA GLN A 191 -4.29 -5.15 -26.95
C GLN A 191 -3.96 -3.81 -27.59
N SER A 192 -3.52 -2.84 -26.80
CA SER A 192 -3.07 -1.54 -27.31
C SER A 192 -1.83 -1.61 -28.21
N ARG A 193 -1.09 -2.73 -28.15
CA ARG A 193 0.07 -3.04 -29.01
C ARG A 193 -0.28 -4.04 -30.12
N ASN A 194 -1.57 -4.23 -30.40
CA ASN A 194 -2.10 -5.19 -31.36
C ASN A 194 -1.74 -6.66 -31.00
N ILE A 195 -1.73 -6.99 -29.71
CA ILE A 195 -1.51 -8.35 -29.23
C ILE A 195 -2.73 -8.86 -28.48
N LYS A 196 -3.30 -9.96 -28.94
CA LYS A 196 -4.44 -10.63 -28.33
C LYS A 196 -3.96 -11.68 -27.35
N ILE A 197 -3.95 -11.33 -26.07
CA ILE A 197 -3.67 -12.26 -24.98
C ILE A 197 -4.98 -12.88 -24.46
N GLN A 198 -4.96 -14.18 -24.16
CA GLN A 198 -6.08 -14.86 -23.55
C GLN A 198 -6.20 -14.48 -22.07
N TYR A 199 -7.43 -14.42 -21.56
CA TYR A 199 -7.69 -14.02 -20.18
C TYR A 199 -6.99 -14.93 -19.16
N GLU A 200 -6.96 -16.24 -19.41
CA GLU A 200 -6.26 -17.20 -18.55
C GLU A 200 -4.76 -16.91 -18.47
N THR A 201 -4.11 -16.63 -19.61
CA THR A 201 -2.70 -16.25 -19.67
C THR A 201 -2.44 -14.96 -18.90
N ALA A 202 -3.26 -13.92 -19.10
CA ALA A 202 -3.14 -12.67 -18.36
C ALA A 202 -3.32 -12.85 -16.85
N THR A 203 -4.24 -13.74 -16.44
CA THR A 203 -4.50 -14.12 -15.05
C THR A 203 -3.30 -14.85 -14.42
N ASN A 204 -2.60 -15.68 -15.19
CA ASN A 204 -1.38 -16.35 -14.73
C ASN A 204 -0.23 -15.35 -14.51
N TYR A 205 -0.04 -14.41 -15.44
CA TYR A 205 0.93 -13.32 -15.26
C TYR A 205 0.57 -12.43 -14.06
N SER A 206 -0.70 -12.05 -13.92
CA SER A 206 -1.13 -11.21 -12.79
C SER A 206 -0.93 -11.92 -11.45
N ASN A 207 -1.20 -13.23 -11.37
CA ASN A 207 -0.89 -14.03 -10.18
C ASN A 207 0.60 -14.02 -9.85
N PHE A 208 1.46 -14.27 -10.85
CA PHE A 208 2.91 -14.30 -10.65
C PHE A 208 3.44 -12.96 -10.14
N ILE A 209 3.01 -11.85 -10.75
CA ILE A 209 3.38 -10.50 -10.34
C ILE A 209 2.90 -10.21 -8.92
N MET A 210 1.65 -10.54 -8.61
CA MET A 210 1.08 -10.30 -7.27
C MET A 210 1.77 -11.13 -6.19
N GLN A 211 2.12 -12.39 -6.45
CA GLN A 211 2.82 -13.23 -5.48
C GLN A 211 4.21 -12.68 -5.15
N ASN A 212 4.95 -12.24 -6.17
CA ASN A 212 6.25 -11.62 -5.98
C ASN A 212 6.13 -10.28 -5.25
N LEU A 213 5.18 -9.42 -5.65
CA LEU A 213 4.92 -8.16 -4.98
C LEU A 213 4.56 -8.38 -3.51
N LEU A 214 3.66 -9.32 -3.23
CA LEU A 214 3.23 -9.63 -1.87
C LEU A 214 4.41 -10.08 -0.99
N LYS A 215 5.31 -10.89 -1.53
CA LYS A 215 6.53 -11.30 -0.83
C LYS A 215 7.38 -10.08 -0.45
N ASN A 216 7.63 -9.19 -1.41
CA ASN A 216 8.47 -8.01 -1.21
C ASN A 216 7.83 -7.01 -0.23
N LEU A 217 6.51 -6.80 -0.30
CA LEU A 217 5.79 -5.94 0.64
C LEU A 217 5.84 -6.48 2.07
N VAL A 218 5.72 -7.80 2.25
CA VAL A 218 5.83 -8.43 3.58
C VAL A 218 7.25 -8.27 4.12
N GLU A 219 8.27 -8.49 3.29
CA GLU A 219 9.67 -8.29 3.68
C GLU A 219 9.95 -6.83 4.07
N PHE A 220 9.44 -5.88 3.29
CA PHE A 220 9.51 -4.44 3.60
C PHE A 220 8.88 -4.11 4.96
N LEU A 221 7.71 -4.66 5.28
CA LEU A 221 7.05 -4.44 6.58
C LEU A 221 7.85 -5.04 7.74
N SER A 222 8.42 -6.23 7.57
CA SER A 222 9.27 -6.87 8.58
C SER A 222 10.53 -6.05 8.87
N GLN A 223 11.18 -5.49 7.85
CA GLN A 223 12.39 -4.68 8.01
C GLN A 223 12.13 -3.32 8.68
N ASN A 224 10.92 -2.77 8.56
CA ASN A 224 10.56 -1.48 9.15
C ASN A 224 10.00 -1.58 10.58
N GLY A 225 10.08 -2.77 11.21
CA GLY A 225 9.77 -2.94 12.64
C GLY A 225 8.29 -2.93 12.99
N ASP A 226 7.43 -3.22 12.01
CA ASP A 226 5.96 -3.17 12.15
C ASP A 226 5.35 -4.58 12.34
N GLU A 227 6.03 -5.47 13.08
CA GLU A 227 5.49 -6.79 13.46
C GLU A 227 4.15 -6.68 14.21
N ASN A 228 3.98 -5.63 15.01
CA ASN A 228 2.70 -5.34 15.68
C ASN A 228 1.59 -4.97 14.69
N ILE A 229 1.88 -4.23 13.61
CA ILE A 229 0.87 -3.88 12.59
C ILE A 229 0.43 -5.13 11.83
N LEU A 230 1.33 -6.09 11.60
CA LEU A 230 0.99 -7.37 10.98
C LEU A 230 0.08 -8.22 11.89
N GLN A 231 0.34 -8.27 13.20
CA GLN A 231 -0.53 -8.94 14.17
C GLN A 231 -1.86 -8.21 14.37
N ASP A 232 -1.83 -6.88 14.40
CA ASP A 232 -3.02 -6.04 14.48
C ASP A 232 -3.86 -6.16 13.19
N ILE A 233 -3.26 -6.36 12.02
CA ILE A 233 -4.00 -6.62 10.76
C ILE A 233 -4.82 -7.91 10.81
N GLU A 234 -4.37 -8.91 11.58
CA GLU A 234 -5.12 -10.14 11.81
C GLU A 234 -6.30 -9.94 12.77
N ASN A 235 -6.23 -8.93 13.65
CA ASN A 235 -7.21 -8.69 14.72
C ASN A 235 -8.06 -7.42 14.54
N ILE A 236 -7.72 -6.53 13.61
CA ILE A 236 -8.47 -5.31 13.33
C ILE A 236 -9.64 -5.66 12.42
N SER A 237 -10.85 -5.61 12.98
CA SER A 237 -12.05 -5.34 12.20
C SER A 237 -11.85 -3.99 11.50
N VAL A 238 -12.08 -3.96 10.18
CA VAL A 238 -11.93 -2.73 9.38
C VAL A 238 -12.85 -1.61 9.91
N ASP A 239 -13.89 -1.97 10.65
CA ASP A 239 -14.85 -1.05 11.28
C ASP A 239 -14.27 -0.25 12.46
N ASP A 240 -13.20 -0.73 13.12
CA ASP A 240 -12.65 -0.07 14.31
C ASP A 240 -11.64 1.06 13.99
N LEU A 241 -11.13 1.14 12.76
CA LEU A 241 -10.14 2.15 12.35
C LEU A 241 -10.75 3.38 11.66
N PHE A 242 -11.96 3.27 11.14
CA PHE A 242 -12.67 4.36 10.47
C PHE A 242 -14.08 4.43 11.02
N GLY A 243 -14.18 4.84 12.30
CA GLY A 243 -15.42 4.91 13.06
C GLY A 243 -16.65 5.16 12.21
N THR A 244 -17.31 4.08 11.84
CA THR A 244 -18.66 4.10 11.29
C THR A 244 -19.58 4.29 12.47
N LYS A 245 -20.26 5.44 12.48
CA LYS A 245 -21.38 5.70 13.37
C LYS A 245 -22.55 4.77 13.07
#